data_AF-A0A6V8LHU0-F1
#
_entry.id   AF-A0A6V8LHU0-F1
#
_cell.length_a   1.000
_cell.length_b   1.000
_cell.length_c   1.000
_cell.angle_alpha   90.00
_cell.angle_beta   90.00
_cell.angle_gamma   90.00
#
_symmetry.space_group_name_H-M   'P 1'
#
loop_
_entity.id
_entity.type
_entity.pdbx_description
1 polymer ?
#
loop_
_entity_poly.entity_id
_entity_poly.type
_entity_poly.pdbx_seq_one_letter_code
_entity_poly.pdbx_strand_id
1 'polypeptide(L)'
;MDGGFQEGCRLMPAPHPAEFRQRAVQLARTGDKPVAMLAKDLGISESCLRNWMAQADVDDAGGGGAGRLSSAEKKELAELRRRNRQLEVENEILKRAAAYFARENVLPK
;
A
#
# COMPACT_ATOMS: atom_id res chain seq x y z
N MET A 1 -17.87 -27.51 -26.32
CA MET A 1 -17.52 -27.84 -24.91
C MET A 1 -16.08 -28.31 -25.01
N ASP A 2 -15.05 -27.58 -24.59
CA ASP A 2 -14.91 -26.59 -23.53
C ASP A 2 -13.89 -25.55 -24.02
N GLY A 3 -14.13 -24.25 -23.89
CA GLY A 3 -14.11 -23.58 -22.60
C GLY A 3 -12.86 -22.69 -22.59
N GLY A 4 -12.94 -21.58 -23.34
CA GLY A 4 -11.94 -20.53 -23.26
C GLY A 4 -11.94 -19.97 -21.84
N PHE A 5 -10.77 -19.96 -21.21
CA PHE A 5 -10.54 -19.18 -20.00
C PHE A 5 -9.38 -18.24 -20.29
N GLN A 6 -9.74 -17.00 -20.63
CA GLN A 6 -8.82 -15.90 -20.76
C GLN A 6 -8.14 -15.66 -19.40
N GLU A 7 -6.88 -16.08 -19.26
CA GLU A 7 -6.00 -15.51 -18.24
C GLU A 7 -5.56 -14.11 -18.69
N GLY A 8 -6.49 -13.16 -18.57
CA GLY A 8 -6.15 -11.75 -18.53
C GLY A 8 -5.42 -11.48 -17.22
N CYS A 9 -4.08 -11.51 -17.25
CA CYS A 9 -3.28 -10.84 -16.23
C CYS A 9 -3.84 -9.42 -16.07
N ARG A 10 -4.52 -9.14 -14.95
CA ARG A 10 -4.93 -7.78 -14.57
C ARG A 10 -3.64 -6.98 -14.34
N LEU A 11 -3.08 -6.44 -15.43
CA LEU A 11 -2.05 -5.41 -15.39
C LEU A 11 -2.68 -4.23 -14.65
N MET A 12 -2.42 -4.15 -13.34
CA MET A 12 -2.71 -2.93 -12.61
C MET A 12 -1.85 -1.84 -13.24
N PRO A 13 -2.45 -0.75 -13.73
CA PRO A 13 -1.69 0.33 -14.34
C PRO A 13 -0.65 0.83 -13.34
N ALA A 14 0.56 1.06 -13.84
CA ALA A 14 1.65 1.52 -13.00
C ALA A 14 1.21 2.78 -12.24
N PRO A 15 1.46 2.84 -10.92
CA PRO A 15 1.07 4.00 -10.14
C PRO A 15 1.77 5.26 -10.66
N HIS A 16 1.05 6.37 -10.71
CA HIS A 16 1.61 7.64 -11.16
C HIS A 16 2.84 8.05 -10.32
N PRO A 17 3.90 8.58 -10.94
CA PRO A 17 5.09 9.06 -10.24
C PRO A 17 4.74 10.03 -9.10
N ALA A 18 5.47 9.97 -7.99
CA ALA A 18 5.21 10.81 -6.83
C ALA A 18 5.29 12.32 -7.17
N GLU A 19 6.30 12.71 -7.96
CA GLU A 19 6.47 14.09 -8.40
C GLU A 19 5.30 14.61 -9.23
N PHE A 20 4.76 13.78 -10.12
CA PHE A 20 3.60 14.14 -10.94
C PHE A 20 2.38 14.40 -10.05
N ARG A 21 2.13 13.51 -9.07
CA ARG A 21 1.03 13.66 -8.12
C ARG A 21 1.17 14.95 -7.29
N GLN A 22 2.37 15.24 -6.80
CA GLN A 22 2.63 16.45 -6.02
C GLN A 22 2.40 17.73 -6.84
N ARG A 23 2.93 17.79 -8.07
CA ARG A 23 2.72 18.95 -8.96
C ARG A 23 1.25 19.12 -9.33
N ALA A 24 0.53 18.03 -9.61
CA ALA A 24 -0.89 18.06 -9.89
C ALA A 24 -1.71 18.60 -8.71
N VAL A 25 -1.38 18.19 -7.48
CA VAL A 25 -2.03 18.70 -6.26
C VAL A 25 -1.70 20.18 -6.02
N GLN A 26 -0.45 20.59 -6.22
CA GLN A 26 -0.06 22.01 -6.09
C GLN A 26 -0.85 22.88 -7.07
N LEU A 27 -0.90 22.48 -8.34
CA LEU A 27 -1.65 23.20 -9.36
C LEU A 27 -3.15 23.27 -9.07
N ALA A 28 -3.72 22.19 -8.51
CA ALA A 28 -5.11 22.17 -8.09
C ALA A 28 -5.37 23.11 -6.88
N ARG A 29 -4.40 23.26 -5.96
CA ARG A 29 -4.48 24.16 -4.81
C ARG A 29 -4.33 25.63 -5.18
N THR A 30 -3.63 25.96 -6.27
CA THR A 30 -3.52 27.35 -6.78
C THR A 30 -4.89 27.92 -7.17
N GLY A 31 -5.83 27.07 -7.60
CA GLY A 31 -7.22 27.46 -7.84
C GLY A 31 -7.51 28.12 -9.19
N ASP A 32 -6.53 28.15 -10.11
CA ASP A 32 -6.65 28.82 -11.41
C ASP A 32 -7.68 28.16 -12.35
N LYS A 33 -7.95 26.86 -12.16
CA LYS A 33 -8.86 26.06 -12.96
C LYS A 33 -9.69 25.13 -12.09
N PRO A 34 -10.94 24.81 -12.48
CA PRO A 34 -11.73 23.81 -11.77
C PRO A 34 -11.07 22.42 -11.89
N VAL A 35 -11.16 21.63 -10.81
CA VAL A 35 -10.54 20.29 -10.70
C VAL A 35 -10.91 19.38 -11.86
N ALA A 36 -12.16 19.47 -12.36
CA ALA A 36 -12.63 18.70 -13.51
C ALA A 36 -11.90 19.04 -14.82
N MET A 37 -11.60 20.33 -15.07
CA MET A 37 -10.81 20.75 -16.24
C MET A 37 -9.35 20.31 -16.07
N LEU A 38 -8.79 20.51 -14.88
CA LEU A 38 -7.40 20.16 -14.63
C LEU A 38 -7.16 18.64 -14.75
N ALA A 39 -8.09 17.82 -14.27
CA ALA A 39 -8.02 16.37 -14.43
C ALA A 39 -8.03 15.95 -15.91
N LYS A 40 -8.84 16.61 -16.75
CA LYS A 40 -8.86 16.39 -18.21
C LYS A 40 -7.54 16.79 -18.86
N ASP A 41 -7.01 17.96 -18.51
CA ASP A 41 -5.71 18.46 -19.03
C ASP A 41 -4.56 17.50 -18.67
N LEU A 42 -4.62 16.89 -17.48
CA LEU A 42 -3.63 15.93 -16.99
C LEU A 42 -3.88 14.48 -17.45
N GLY A 43 -4.98 14.20 -18.14
CA GLY A 43 -5.35 12.86 -18.59
C GLY A 43 -5.69 11.88 -17.47
N ILE A 44 -6.15 12.37 -16.31
CA ILE A 44 -6.53 11.56 -15.14
C ILE A 44 -8.02 11.71 -14.83
N SER A 45 -8.58 10.80 -14.03
CA SER A 45 -9.95 10.97 -13.54
C SER A 45 -10.01 12.07 -12.47
N GLU A 46 -11.11 12.81 -12.44
CA GLU A 46 -11.35 13.84 -11.43
C GLU A 46 -11.36 13.27 -10.00
N SER A 47 -11.91 12.06 -9.84
CA SER A 47 -11.86 11.33 -8.57
C SER A 47 -10.44 11.00 -8.13
N CYS A 48 -9.52 10.73 -9.06
CA CYS A 48 -8.11 10.50 -8.76
C CYS A 48 -7.45 11.75 -8.20
N LEU A 49 -7.64 12.89 -8.87
CA LEU A 49 -7.09 14.17 -8.43
C LEU A 49 -7.66 14.59 -7.07
N ARG A 50 -8.97 14.46 -6.85
CA ARG A 50 -9.59 14.71 -5.53
C ARG A 50 -9.01 13.84 -4.43
N ASN A 51 -8.78 12.55 -4.71
CA ASN A 51 -8.17 11.64 -3.75
C ASN A 51 -6.74 12.03 -3.39
N TRP A 52 -5.96 12.56 -4.34
CA TRP A 52 -4.62 13.05 -4.07
C TRP A 52 -4.63 14.32 -3.22
N MET A 53 -5.55 15.26 -3.50
CA MET A 53 -5.70 16.46 -2.66
C MET A 53 -6.06 16.07 -1.22
N ALA A 54 -7.07 15.22 -1.04
CA ALA A 54 -7.48 14.77 0.29
C ALA A 54 -6.36 13.99 1.02
N GLN A 55 -5.52 13.25 0.29
CA GLN A 55 -4.36 12.59 0.90
C GLN A 55 -3.27 13.61 1.29
N ALA A 56 -3.01 14.60 0.45
CA ALA A 56 -2.07 15.67 0.74
C ALA A 56 -2.52 16.51 1.95
N ASP A 57 -3.82 16.76 2.10
CA ASP A 57 -4.38 17.46 3.27
C ASP A 57 -4.15 16.66 4.57
N VAL A 58 -4.29 15.33 4.51
CA VAL A 58 -4.00 14.44 5.65
C VAL A 58 -2.50 14.38 5.95
N ASP A 59 -1.67 14.34 4.92
CA ASP A 59 -0.22 14.32 5.06
C ASP A 59 0.30 15.66 5.65
N ASP A 60 -0.24 16.80 5.21
CA ASP A 60 0.08 18.14 5.73
C ASP A 60 -0.43 18.35 7.16
N ALA A 61 -1.57 17.75 7.52
CA ALA A 61 -2.12 17.80 8.88
C ALA A 61 -1.38 16.91 9.89
N GLY A 62 -0.35 16.17 9.46
CA GLY A 62 0.45 15.30 10.34
C GLY A 62 -0.20 13.95 10.65
N GLY A 63 -1.19 13.51 9.86
CA GLY A 63 -1.92 12.26 10.07
C GLY A 63 -3.02 12.34 11.15
N GLY A 64 -3.97 11.40 11.13
CA GLY A 64 -4.95 11.20 12.20
C GLY A 64 -6.29 11.95 12.07
N GLY A 65 -6.44 12.88 11.12
CA GLY A 65 -7.74 13.54 10.85
C GLY A 65 -8.68 12.65 10.02
N ALA A 66 -9.86 12.34 10.55
CA ALA A 66 -10.95 11.58 9.88
C ALA A 66 -10.70 10.08 9.62
N GLY A 67 -9.81 9.43 10.38
CA GLY A 67 -9.56 7.97 10.27
C GLY A 67 -8.78 7.56 9.02
N ARG A 68 -8.26 8.52 8.25
CA ARG A 68 -7.29 8.27 7.18
C ARG A 68 -5.86 8.34 7.74
N LEU A 69 -5.08 7.33 7.42
CA LEU A 69 -3.64 7.31 7.64
C LEU A 69 -2.93 8.17 6.58
N SER A 70 -1.89 8.87 7.01
CA SER A 70 -0.91 9.53 6.14
C SER A 70 -0.19 8.50 5.26
N SER A 71 0.45 8.98 4.19
CA SER A 71 1.24 8.12 3.32
C SER A 71 2.42 7.47 4.05
N ALA A 72 2.98 8.14 5.07
CA ALA A 72 4.06 7.60 5.88
C ALA A 72 3.56 6.47 6.80
N GLU A 73 2.46 6.70 7.53
CA GLU A 73 1.85 5.69 8.39
C GLU A 73 1.43 4.44 7.61
N LYS A 74 0.88 4.60 6.40
CA LYS A 74 0.53 3.48 5.52
C LYS A 74 1.74 2.64 5.15
N LYS A 75 2.87 3.30 4.84
CA LYS A 75 4.12 2.62 4.47
C LYS A 75 4.68 1.85 5.66
N GLU A 76 4.75 2.49 6.82
CA GLU A 76 5.20 1.85 8.05
C GLU A 76 4.33 0.66 8.42
N LEU A 77 3.01 0.79 8.34
CA LEU A 77 2.08 -0.30 8.59
C LEU A 77 2.31 -1.50 7.65
N ALA A 78 2.59 -1.24 6.37
CA ALA A 78 2.89 -2.29 5.41
C ALA A 78 4.22 -3.00 5.73
N GLU A 79 5.26 -2.24 6.11
CA GLU A 79 6.55 -2.80 6.52
C GLU A 79 6.43 -3.62 7.80
N LEU A 80 5.74 -3.11 8.82
CA LEU A 80 5.48 -3.82 10.08
C LEU A 80 4.73 -5.12 9.83
N ARG A 81 3.67 -5.11 9.01
CA ARG A 81 2.94 -6.33 8.65
C ARG A 81 3.81 -7.34 7.92
N ARG A 82 4.73 -6.89 7.07
CA ARG A 82 5.68 -7.77 6.39
C ARG A 82 6.65 -8.41 7.39
N ARG A 83 7.24 -7.62 8.28
CA ARG A 83 8.15 -8.10 9.32
C ARG A 83 7.46 -9.07 10.27
N ASN A 84 6.23 -8.76 10.68
CA ASN A 84 5.46 -9.62 11.57
C ASN A 84 5.23 -11.01 10.96
N ARG A 85 4.80 -11.09 9.69
CA ARG A 85 4.67 -12.37 8.97
C ARG A 85 6.00 -13.14 8.90
N GLN A 86 7.10 -12.44 8.68
CA GLN A 86 8.42 -13.08 8.64
C GLN A 86 8.78 -13.66 10.01
N LEU A 87 8.58 -12.90 11.08
CA LEU A 87 8.82 -13.34 12.45
C LEU A 87 7.92 -14.52 12.83
N GLU A 88 6.65 -14.54 12.44
CA GLU A 88 5.75 -15.67 12.66
C GLU A 88 6.30 -16.94 12.01
N VAL A 89 6.78 -16.86 10.76
CA VAL A 89 7.38 -18.00 10.06
C VAL A 89 8.66 -18.47 10.74
N GLU A 90 9.56 -17.55 11.09
CA GLU A 90 10.80 -17.88 11.80
C GLU A 90 10.52 -18.53 13.15
N ASN A 91 9.53 -18.02 13.89
CA ASN A 91 9.12 -18.58 15.17
C ASN A 91 8.55 -20.00 15.03
N GLU A 92 7.75 -20.25 13.98
CA GLU A 92 7.23 -21.59 13.68
C GLU A 92 8.35 -22.57 13.32
N ILE A 93 9.36 -22.15 12.57
CA ILE A 93 10.54 -22.98 12.28
C ILE A 93 11.29 -23.31 13.57
N LEU A 94 11.54 -22.31 14.43
CA LEU A 94 12.23 -22.50 15.70
C LEU A 94 11.46 -23.44 16.64
N LYS A 95 10.13 -23.30 16.72
CA LYS A 95 9.27 -24.22 17.50
C LYS A 95 9.38 -25.65 16.98
N ARG A 96 9.35 -25.85 15.66
CA ARG A 96 9.50 -27.18 15.04
C ARG A 96 10.87 -27.79 15.34
N ALA A 97 11.94 -27.00 15.26
CA ALA A 97 13.28 -27.44 15.60
C ALA A 97 13.38 -27.79 17.10
N ALA A 98 12.87 -26.94 17.99
CA ALA A 98 12.84 -27.21 19.43
C ALA A 98 12.05 -28.49 19.75
N ALA A 99 10.90 -28.71 19.12
CA ALA A 99 10.12 -29.94 19.27
C ALA A 99 10.88 -31.18 18.75
N TYR A 100 11.62 -31.05 17.64
CA TYR A 100 12.47 -32.12 17.12
C TYR A 100 13.57 -32.49 18.12
N PHE A 101 14.34 -31.51 18.61
CA PHE A 101 15.40 -31.76 19.60
C PHE A 101 14.88 -32.25 20.94
N ALA A 102 13.71 -31.76 21.40
CA ALA A 102 13.09 -32.24 22.62
C ALA A 102 12.67 -33.72 22.51
N ARG A 103 12.32 -34.19 21.30
CA ARG A 103 12.03 -35.61 21.04
C ARG A 103 13.30 -36.45 20.93
N GLU A 104 14.39 -35.92 20.36
CA GLU A 104 15.68 -36.61 20.29
C GLU A 104 16.40 -36.71 21.64
N ASN A 105 16.24 -35.74 22.54
CA ASN A 105 16.81 -35.75 23.89
C ASN A 105 16.04 -36.66 24.88
N VAL A 106 15.01 -37.39 24.42
CA VAL A 106 14.38 -38.44 25.23
C VAL A 106 15.21 -39.74 25.11
N LEU A 107 16.25 -39.81 25.97
CA LEU A 107 17.09 -40.95 26.39
C LEU A 107 18.33 -41.31 25.55
N PRO A 108 19.48 -41.51 26.23
CA PRO A 108 19.84 -42.87 26.66
C PRO A 108 19.85 -43.07 28.18
N LYS A 109 19.81 -44.34 28.58
CA LYS A 109 19.74 -44.90 29.93
C LYS A 109 21.06 -44.86 30.67
#